data_AF-A0A9D0XTK8-F1
#
_entry.id   AF-A0A9D0XTK8-F1
#
_cell.length_a   1.000
_cell.length_b   1.000
_cell.length_c   1.000
_cell.angle_alpha   90.00
_cell.angle_beta   90.00
_cell.angle_gamma   90.00
#
_symmetry.space_group_name_H-M   'P 1'
#
loop_
_entity.id
_entity.type
_entity.pdbx_description
1 polymer ?
#
loop_
_entity_poly.entity_id
_entity_poly.type
_entity_poly.pdbx_seq_one_letter_code
_entity_poly.pdbx_strand_id
1 'polypeptide(L)'
;MTIVSSISQRSNAVSNSASLPLSFVRYKEDLSDLKELIKKHGSHEIPIISKIEKPQALDNIDEIINHSNGLMVARGDLGVEVPAEQVPLVQKNLV
;
A
#
# COMPACT_ATOMS: atom_id res chain seq x y z
N MET A 1 -16.03 0.74 -30.51
CA MET A 1 -16.80 1.99 -30.37
C MET A 1 -18.17 1.57 -29.87
N THR A 2 -18.48 1.54 -28.58
CA THR A 2 -18.38 2.58 -27.55
C THR A 2 -18.54 1.89 -26.19
N ILE A 3 -17.52 1.81 -25.34
CA ILE A 3 -17.38 2.59 -24.09
C ILE A 3 -18.72 2.85 -23.38
N VAL A 4 -19.32 1.87 -22.69
CA VAL A 4 -20.22 2.09 -21.52
C VAL A 4 -20.68 0.74 -20.94
N SER A 5 -19.85 0.10 -20.10
CA SER A 5 -20.37 -0.92 -19.16
C SER A 5 -19.43 -1.24 -18.00
N SER A 6 -18.15 -0.89 -18.06
CA SER A 6 -17.20 -1.16 -16.95
C SER A 6 -17.23 -0.16 -15.79
N ILE A 7 -18.07 0.88 -15.85
CA ILE A 7 -18.13 1.91 -14.79
C ILE A 7 -19.21 1.59 -13.74
N SER A 8 -20.24 0.80 -14.07
CA SER A 8 -21.37 0.56 -13.15
C SER A 8 -21.12 -0.56 -12.12
N GLN A 9 -20.01 -1.28 -12.19
CA GLN A 9 -19.65 -2.34 -11.22
C GLN A 9 -18.69 -1.84 -10.13
N ARG A 10 -18.25 -0.56 -10.18
CA ARG A 10 -17.33 0.04 -9.19
C ARG A 10 -18.02 0.90 -8.13
N SER A 11 -19.34 1.08 -8.20
CA SER A 11 -20.10 1.96 -7.29
C SER A 11 -20.64 1.28 -6.03
N ASN A 12 -20.52 -0.05 -5.87
CA ASN A 12 -21.09 -0.78 -4.74
C ASN A 12 -20.08 -1.25 -3.67
N ALA A 13 -18.82 -0.79 -3.71
CA ALA A 13 -17.81 -1.16 -2.71
C ALA A 13 -17.50 -0.05 -1.69
N VAL A 14 -18.32 1.00 -1.63
CA VAL A 14 -18.15 2.14 -0.69
C VAL A 14 -19.15 2.04 0.46
N SER A 15 -19.24 0.88 1.13
CA SER A 15 -20.13 0.70 2.29
C SER A 15 -19.61 -0.29 3.34
N ASN A 16 -18.31 -0.53 3.40
CA ASN A 16 -17.68 -1.13 4.56
C ASN A 16 -16.23 -0.63 4.55
N SER A 17 -15.77 0.07 5.59
CA SER A 17 -14.49 0.77 5.60
C SER A 17 -13.31 -0.20 5.49
N ALA A 18 -13.03 -0.67 4.28
CA ALA A 18 -11.93 -1.52 3.92
C ALA A 18 -10.73 -0.63 3.62
N SER A 19 -9.66 -0.81 4.39
CA SER A 19 -8.36 -0.21 4.11
C SER A 19 -7.90 -0.53 2.69
N LEU A 20 -7.25 0.42 2.04
CA LEU A 20 -6.68 0.26 0.71
C LEU A 20 -5.21 -0.16 0.80
N PRO A 21 -4.83 -1.38 0.38
CA PRO A 21 -3.43 -1.75 0.30
C PRO A 21 -2.74 -1.07 -0.88
N LEU A 22 -1.57 -0.48 -0.65
CA LEU A 22 -0.69 0.05 -1.70
C LEU A 22 0.50 -0.90 -1.89
N SER A 23 0.60 -1.47 -3.10
CA SER A 23 1.72 -2.34 -3.49
C SER A 23 2.96 -1.53 -3.86
N PHE A 24 4.13 -2.15 -3.72
CA PHE A 24 5.44 -1.65 -4.13
C PHE A 24 5.81 -0.27 -3.56
N VAL A 25 5.36 0.03 -2.34
CA VAL A 25 5.76 1.25 -1.63
C VAL A 25 7.27 1.22 -1.43
N ARG A 26 7.94 2.33 -1.77
CA ARG A 26 9.38 2.51 -1.62
C ARG A 26 9.71 3.78 -0.85
N TYR A 27 8.87 4.81 -0.98
CA TYR A 27 9.06 6.12 -0.38
C TYR A 27 7.75 6.69 0.17
N LYS A 28 7.83 7.74 1.00
CA LYS A 28 6.62 8.43 1.52
C LYS A 28 5.81 9.13 0.42
N GLU A 29 6.44 9.47 -0.69
CA GLU A 29 5.83 10.12 -1.84
C GLU A 29 4.80 9.18 -2.49
N ASP A 30 5.06 7.87 -2.55
CA ASP A 30 4.10 6.88 -3.08
C ASP A 30 2.75 6.94 -2.32
N LEU A 31 2.81 7.19 -1.01
CA LEU A 31 1.64 7.34 -0.14
C LEU A 31 0.99 8.71 -0.28
N SER A 32 1.81 9.75 -0.39
CA SER A 32 1.35 11.14 -0.49
C SER A 32 0.57 11.35 -1.79
N ASP A 33 1.09 10.82 -2.91
CA ASP A 33 0.46 10.87 -4.22
C ASP A 33 -0.89 10.14 -4.20
N LEU A 34 -0.96 8.97 -3.57
CA LEU A 34 -2.21 8.23 -3.44
C LEU A 34 -3.23 8.97 -2.56
N LYS A 35 -2.81 9.56 -1.44
CA LYS A 35 -3.68 10.35 -0.58
C LYS A 35 -4.24 11.57 -1.31
N GLU A 36 -3.41 12.26 -2.10
CA GLU A 36 -3.86 13.39 -2.92
C GLU A 36 -4.89 12.94 -3.95
N LEU A 37 -4.65 11.81 -4.62
CA LEU A 37 -5.60 11.24 -5.57
C LEU A 37 -6.93 10.88 -4.91
N ILE A 38 -6.90 10.24 -3.74
CA ILE A 38 -8.10 9.91 -2.96
C ILE A 38 -8.84 11.18 -2.58
N LYS A 39 -8.13 12.21 -2.09
CA LYS A 39 -8.73 13.50 -1.70
C LYS A 39 -9.36 14.23 -2.88
N LYS A 40 -8.79 14.11 -4.08
CA LYS A 40 -9.30 14.74 -5.30
C LYS A 40 -10.58 14.09 -5.82
N HIS A 41 -10.75 12.78 -5.62
CA HIS A 41 -11.84 12.00 -6.21
C HIS A 41 -12.85 11.45 -5.20
N GLY A 42 -12.54 11.50 -3.91
CA GLY A 42 -13.32 10.95 -2.82
C GLY A 42 -13.72 12.01 -1.80
N SER A 43 -14.79 11.72 -1.07
CA SER A 43 -15.34 12.59 -0.03
C SER A 43 -14.89 12.20 1.39
N HIS A 44 -14.16 11.10 1.54
CA HIS A 44 -13.76 10.54 2.84
C HIS A 44 -12.31 10.06 2.79
N GLU A 45 -11.64 10.09 3.94
CA GLU A 45 -10.32 9.48 4.08
C GLU A 45 -10.43 7.96 4.05
N ILE A 46 -9.53 7.32 3.30
CA ILE A 46 -9.42 5.86 3.21
C ILE A 46 -8.11 5.46 3.89
N PRO A 47 -8.13 4.59 4.93
CA PRO A 47 -6.90 4.10 5.54
C PRO A 47 -6.02 3.35 4.54
N ILE A 48 -4.74 3.66 4.48
CA ILE A 48 -3.79 3.02 3.57
C ILE A 48 -2.89 2.03 4.32
N ILE A 49 -2.79 0.81 3.79
CA ILE A 49 -1.83 -0.21 4.26
C ILE A 49 -0.67 -0.27 3.28
N SER A 50 0.54 0.04 3.74
CA SER A 50 1.75 -0.07 2.93
C SER A 50 2.24 -1.51 2.84
N LYS A 51 2.31 -2.06 1.63
CA LYS A 51 2.89 -3.37 1.39
C LYS A 51 4.40 -3.23 1.18
N ILE A 52 5.16 -3.82 2.10
CA ILE A 52 6.63 -3.87 2.05
C ILE A 52 7.04 -5.06 1.21
N GLU A 53 7.39 -4.77 -0.05
CA GLU A 53 7.74 -5.73 -1.09
C GLU A 53 9.14 -5.47 -1.67
N LYS A 54 9.67 -4.26 -1.47
CA LYS A 54 10.90 -3.78 -2.08
C LYS A 54 11.95 -3.46 -1.02
N PRO A 55 13.24 -3.76 -1.25
CA PRO A 55 14.30 -3.49 -0.28
C PRO A 55 14.43 -1.99 0.03
N GLN A 56 14.19 -1.12 -0.94
CA GLN A 56 14.19 0.35 -0.72
C GLN A 56 13.17 0.79 0.33
N ALA A 57 12.08 0.03 0.50
CA ALA A 57 11.08 0.31 1.52
C ALA A 57 11.60 0.05 2.93
N LEU A 58 12.57 -0.85 3.08
CA LEU A 58 13.24 -1.12 4.36
C LEU A 58 14.16 0.02 4.75
N ASP A 59 14.85 0.62 3.77
CA ASP A 59 15.73 1.77 3.99
C ASP A 59 14.94 3.03 4.42
N ASN A 60 13.70 3.17 3.93
CA ASN A 60 12.82 4.33 4.20
C ASN A 60 11.68 4.02 5.18
N ILE A 61 11.82 2.95 5.96
CA ILE A 61 10.69 2.38 6.70
C ILE A 61 10.06 3.35 7.68
N ASP A 62 10.86 4.15 8.38
CA ASP A 62 10.37 5.09 9.39
C ASP A 62 9.45 6.14 8.76
N GLU A 63 9.81 6.66 7.59
CA GLU A 63 8.96 7.60 6.87
C GLU A 63 7.68 6.91 6.38
N ILE A 64 7.79 5.70 5.82
CA ILE A 64 6.64 4.93 5.35
C ILE A 64 5.65 4.68 6.50
N ILE A 65 6.13 4.27 7.67
CA ILE A 65 5.28 4.05 8.86
C ILE A 65 4.56 5.34 9.25
N ASN A 66 5.28 6.47 9.34
CA ASN A 66 4.69 7.76 9.71
C ASN A 66 3.63 8.26 8.71
N HIS A 67 3.69 7.80 7.46
CA HIS A 67 2.74 8.16 6.42
C HIS A 67 1.68 7.07 6.13
N SER A 68 1.71 5.93 6.82
CA SER A 68 0.77 4.82 6.62
C SER A 68 -0.22 4.68 7.76
N ASN A 69 -1.38 4.07 7.50
CA ASN A 69 -2.31 3.66 8.56
C ASN A 69 -2.04 2.24 9.05
N GLY A 70 -1.27 1.46 8.29
CA GLY A 70 -0.83 0.13 8.64
C GLY A 70 0.28 -0.34 7.71
N LEU A 71 0.92 -1.43 8.10
CA LEU A 71 2.01 -2.06 7.36
C LEU A 71 1.66 -3.52 7.05
N MET A 72 2.09 -4.02 5.90
CA MET A 72 1.98 -5.42 5.53
C MET A 72 3.32 -5.90 4.97
N VAL A 73 3.96 -6.86 5.65
CA VAL A 73 5.19 -7.49 5.17
C VAL A 73 4.83 -8.57 4.16
N ALA A 74 4.98 -8.26 2.87
CA ALA A 74 4.66 -9.19 1.79
C ALA A 74 5.84 -10.14 1.56
N ARG A 75 6.00 -11.12 2.46
CA ARG A 75 7.15 -12.04 2.50
C ARG A 75 7.45 -12.73 1.18
N GLY A 76 6.42 -13.08 0.41
CA GLY A 76 6.57 -13.74 -0.89
C GLY A 76 7.31 -12.86 -1.88
N ASP A 77 6.81 -11.64 -2.10
CA ASP A 77 7.43 -10.65 -2.97
C ASP A 77 8.78 -10.17 -2.42
N LEU A 78 8.85 -9.86 -1.12
CA LEU A 78 10.08 -9.40 -0.50
C LEU A 78 11.20 -10.45 -0.58
N GLY A 79 10.88 -11.73 -0.42
CA GLY A 79 11.84 -12.84 -0.53
C GLY A 79 12.32 -13.13 -1.96
N VAL A 80 11.74 -12.49 -2.98
CA VAL A 80 12.30 -12.46 -4.35
C VAL A 80 13.38 -11.39 -4.47
N GLU A 81 13.31 -10.33 -3.66
CA GLU A 81 14.19 -9.16 -3.75
C GLU A 81 15.33 -9.17 -2.71
N VAL A 82 15.12 -9.82 -1.56
CA VAL A 82 16.15 -10.02 -0.52
C VAL A 82 16.36 -11.51 -0.25
N PRO A 83 17.51 -11.94 0.30
CA PRO A 83 17.72 -13.35 0.64
C PRO A 83 16.59 -13.87 1.55
N ALA A 84 15.98 -15.00 1.17
CA ALA A 84 14.77 -15.51 1.80
C ALA A 84 14.96 -15.79 3.31
N GLU A 85 16.17 -16.18 3.72
CA GLU A 85 16.57 -16.39 5.10
C GLU A 85 16.57 -15.11 5.95
N GLN A 86 16.67 -13.93 5.32
CA GLN A 86 16.63 -12.64 6.01
C GLN A 86 15.19 -12.13 6.23
N VAL A 87 14.23 -12.60 5.43
CA VAL A 87 12.82 -12.15 5.51
C VAL A 87 12.21 -12.29 6.91
N PRO A 88 12.41 -13.39 7.66
CA PRO A 88 11.93 -13.50 9.04
C PRO A 88 12.52 -12.46 9.99
N LEU A 89 13.81 -12.11 9.81
CA LEU A 89 14.49 -11.09 10.62
C LEU A 89 13.95 -9.70 10.29
N VAL A 90 13.78 -9.39 8.99
CA VAL A 90 13.17 -8.15 8.54
C VAL A 90 11.77 -8.01 9.14
N GLN A 91 10.93 -9.05 9.06
CA GLN A 91 9.59 -9.01 9.66
C GLN A 91 9.65 -8.65 11.15
N LYS A 92 10.53 -9.30 11.93
CA LYS A 92 10.69 -9.05 13.37
C LYS A 92 11.17 -7.63 13.70
N ASN A 93 11.89 -6.98 12.80
CA ASN A 93 12.30 -5.59 13.00
C ASN A 93 11.14 -4.61 12.73
N LEU A 94 10.13 -5.04 11.97
CA LEU A 94 8.99 -4.22 11.55
C LEU A 94 7.75 -4.36 12.46
N VAL A 95 7.63 -5.46 13.21
CA VAL A 95 6.51 -5.78 14.13
C VAL A 95 6.99 -6.28 15.48
#